data_AF-A0A3M6VHB3-F1
#
_entry.id   AF-A0A3M6VHB3-F1
#
_cell.length_a   1.000
_cell.length_b   1.000
_cell.length_c   1.000
_cell.angle_alpha   90.00
_cell.angle_beta   90.00
_cell.angle_gamma   90.00
#
_symmetry.space_group_name_H-M   'P 1'
#
loop_
_entity.id
_entity.type
_entity.pdbx_description
1 polymer ?
#
loop_
_entity_poly.entity_id
_entity_poly.type
_entity_poly.pdbx_seq_one_letter_code
_entity_poly.pdbx_strand_id
1 'polypeptide(L)' 'MNFKVTFANGTSIKLMDLPDDITLDGLQAHLFEKTSIPPQDQHGKIKFDIFMYHFVDLKT' A
#
# COMPACT_ATOMS: atom_id res chain seq x y z
N MET A 1 -8.55 -11.34 0.84
CA MET A 1 -8.65 -9.88 1.09
C MET A 1 -8.28 -9.06 -0.16
N ASN A 2 -8.81 -7.84 -0.33
CA ASN A 2 -8.48 -6.96 -1.47
C ASN A 2 -7.89 -5.62 -0.98
N PHE A 3 -6.75 -5.21 -1.53
CA PHE A 3 -6.11 -3.93 -1.20
C PHE A 3 -6.09 -3.02 -2.41
N LYS A 4 -6.40 -1.73 -2.20
CA LYS A 4 -6.15 -0.69 -3.18
C LYS A 4 -4.91 0.10 -2.72
N VAL A 5 -3.85 0.04 -3.51
CA VAL A 5 -2.63 0.81 -3.28
C VAL A 5 -2.71 2.06 -4.15
N THR A 6 -2.55 3.23 -3.55
CA THR A 6 -2.53 4.52 -4.27
C THR A 6 -1.15 5.12 -4.11
N PHE A 7 -0.51 5.42 -5.23
CA PHE A 7 0.82 6.02 -5.27
C PHE A 7 0.74 7.55 -5.22
N ALA A 8 1.85 8.19 -4.84
CA ALA A 8 1.93 9.65 -4.74
C ALA A 8 1.65 10.37 -6.07
N ASN A 9 1.89 9.71 -7.21
CA ASN A 9 1.57 10.22 -8.54
C ASN A 9 0.06 10.14 -8.89
N GLY A 10 -0.80 9.74 -7.94
CA GLY A 10 -2.24 9.61 -8.12
C GLY A 10 -2.68 8.32 -8.83
N THR A 11 -1.75 7.50 -9.32
CA THR A 11 -2.07 6.19 -9.88
C THR A 11 -2.46 5.23 -8.75
N SER A 12 -3.33 4.26 -9.05
CA SER A 12 -3.69 3.24 -8.08
C SER A 12 -3.75 1.87 -8.73
N ILE A 13 -3.37 0.86 -7.96
CA ILE A 13 -3.45 -0.53 -8.36
C ILE A 13 -4.27 -1.31 -7.33
N LYS A 14 -4.90 -2.39 -7.78
CA LYS A 14 -5.62 -3.31 -6.92
C LYS A 14 -4.80 -4.58 -6.75
N LEU A 15 -4.55 -4.96 -5.51
CA LEU A 15 -4.05 -6.28 -5.13
C LEU A 15 -5.28 -7.12 -4.77
N MET A 16 -5.62 -8.05 -5.64
CA MET A 16 -6.75 -8.96 -5.51
C MET A 16 -6.24 -10.36 -5.17
N ASP A 17 -7.12 -11.20 -4.63
CA ASP A 17 -6.83 -12.62 -4.34
C ASP A 17 -5.71 -12.86 -3.30
N LEU A 18 -5.52 -11.92 -2.39
CA LEU A 18 -4.55 -12.08 -1.30
C LEU A 18 -5.12 -12.97 -0.19
N PRO A 19 -4.30 -13.86 0.42
CA PRO A 19 -4.68 -14.63 1.59
C PRO A 19 -5.22 -13.72 2.72
N ASP A 20 -6.19 -14.20 3.48
CA ASP A 20 -6.78 -13.41 4.57
C ASP A 20 -5.85 -13.28 5.79
N ASP A 21 -4.86 -14.16 5.90
CA ASP A 21 -3.80 -14.19 6.90
C ASP A 21 -2.47 -13.58 6.39
N ILE A 22 -2.51 -12.86 5.26
CA ILE A 22 -1.31 -12.28 4.66
C ILE A 22 -0.60 -11.31 5.62
N THR A 23 0.73 -11.48 5.73
CA THR A 23 1.59 -10.59 6.51
C THR A 23 1.94 -9.33 5.75
N LEU A 24 2.46 -8.31 6.45
CA LEU A 24 2.95 -7.09 5.82
C LEU A 24 4.03 -7.39 4.77
N ASP A 25 4.96 -8.29 5.09
CA ASP A 25 6.03 -8.71 4.17
C ASP A 25 5.47 -9.39 2.91
N GLY A 26 4.44 -10.23 3.07
CA GLY A 26 3.74 -10.87 1.96
C GLY A 26 3.02 -9.87 1.06
N LEU A 27 2.42 -8.83 1.64
CA LEU A 27 1.80 -7.74 0.91
C LEU A 27 2.83 -6.93 0.11
N GLN A 28 3.99 -6.63 0.71
CA GLN A 28 5.08 -5.94 0.04
C GLN A 28 5.68 -6.74 -1.12
N ALA A 29 5.82 -8.06 -0.95
CA ALA A 29 6.26 -8.96 -2.01
C ALA A 29 5.29 -8.96 -3.21
N HIS A 30 3.98 -9.07 -2.96
CA HIS A 30 2.96 -8.96 -4.01
C HIS A 30 2.96 -7.59 -4.69
N LEU A 31 3.22 -6.52 -3.93
CA LEU A 31 3.34 -5.18 -4.48
C LEU A 31 4.58 -5.05 -5.37
N PHE A 32 5.72 -5.64 -4.96
CA PHE A 32 6.94 -5.68 -5.74
C PHE A 32 6.73 -6.42 -7.07
N GLU A 33 6.05 -7.58 -7.07
CA GLU A 33 5.75 -8.32 -8.31
C GLU A 33 4.98 -7.48 -9.34
N LYS A 34 4.11 -6.57 -8.89
CA LYS A 34 3.31 -5.73 -9.80
C LYS A 34 3.96 -4.41 -10.20
N THR A 35 4.85 -3.88 -9.38
CA THR A 35 5.37 -2.50 -9.54
C THR A 35 6.87 -2.46 -9.79
N SER A 36 7.57 -3.55 -9.52
CA SER A 36 9.04 -3.63 -9.45
C SER A 36 9.66 -2.66 -8.44
N ILE A 37 8.89 -2.16 -7.47
CA ILE A 37 9.38 -1.28 -6.39
C ILE A 37 9.88 -2.16 -5.23
N PRO A 38 11.18 -2.14 -4.89
CA PRO A 38 11.72 -2.98 -3.83
C PRO A 38 11.00 -2.76 -2.48
N PRO A 39 10.79 -3.81 -1.67
CA PRO A 39 10.10 -3.69 -0.38
C PRO A 39 10.65 -2.59 0.55
N GLN A 40 11.97 -2.36 0.56
CA GLN A 40 12.60 -1.32 1.36
C GLN A 40 12.21 0.11 0.97
N ASP A 41 11.83 0.33 -0.29
CA ASP A 41 11.41 1.63 -0.82
C ASP A 41 9.88 1.82 -0.75
N GLN A 42 9.16 0.78 -0.30
CA GLN A 42 7.71 0.81 -0.10
C GLN A 42 7.35 1.42 1.25
N HIS A 43 7.39 2.76 1.33
CA HIS A 43 6.91 3.49 2.50
C HIS A 43 5.38 3.66 2.46
N GLY A 44 4.65 2.67 2.99
CA GLY A 44 3.19 2.68 3.04
C GLY A 44 2.63 3.37 4.29
N LYS A 45 1.63 4.25 4.12
CA LYS A 45 0.71 4.62 5.20
C LYS A 45 -0.60 3.86 4.99
N ILE A 46 -1.02 3.06 5.97
CA ILE A 46 -2.32 2.39 5.90
C ILE A 46 -3.40 3.44 6.11
N LYS A 47 -4.14 3.74 5.04
CA LYS A 47 -5.33 4.59 5.14
C LYS A 47 -6.55 3.69 5.37
N PHE A 48 -6.99 3.61 6.62
CA PHE A 48 -8.33 3.10 6.91
C PHE A 48 -9.31 4.24 6.61
N ASP A 49 -10.12 4.12 5.56
CA ASP A 49 -11.23 5.05 5.30
C ASP A 49 -12.39 4.77 6.30
N ILE A 50 -12.08 4.82 7.60
CA ILE A 50 -13.04 4.91 8.70
C ILE A 50 -12.86 6.33 9.25
N PHE A 51 -13.62 7.29 8.69
CA PHE A 51 -13.72 8.69 9.12
C PHE A 51 -12.40 9.44 9.40
N MET A 52 -12.03 10.36 8.50
CA MET A 52 -11.33 11.63 8.78
C MET A 52 -10.36 11.65 9.99
N TYR A 53 -9.08 11.38 9.75
CA TYR A 53 -8.01 11.99 10.55
C TYR A 53 -6.98 12.61 9.61
N HIS A 54 -6.95 13.94 9.63
CA HIS A 54 -5.88 14.78 9.11
C HIS A 54 -4.50 14.36 9.66
N PHE A 55 -3.46 14.84 8.98
CA PHE A 55 -2.02 14.79 9.29
C PHE A 55 -1.37 13.45 8.92
N VAL A 56 -0.29 13.41 8.13
CA VAL A 56 1.01 14.04 8.43
C VAL A 56 1.74 14.46 7.15
N ASP A 57 2.02 15.77 7.10
CA ASP A 57 3.06 16.49 6.35
C ASP A 57 4.41 15.75 6.42
N LEU A 58 5.06 15.55 5.27
CA LEU A 58 6.51 15.32 5.23
C LEU A 58 7.09 16.36 4.27
N LYS A 59 7.77 17.33 4.88
CA LYS A 59 8.42 18.48 4.24
C LYS A 59 9.39 18.05 3.13
N THR A 60 9.47 18.96 2.15
CA THR A 60 10.42 19.14 1.04
C THR A 60 11.80 18.53 1.23
#